data_AF-A0A7U3VLS1-F1
#
_entry.id   AF-A0A7U3VLS1-F1
#
_cell.length_a   1.000
_cell.length_b   1.000
_cell.length_c   1.000
_cell.angle_alpha   90.00
_cell.angle_beta   90.00
_cell.angle_gamma   90.00
#
_symmetry.space_group_name_H-M   'P 1'
#
loop_
_entity.id
_entity.type
_entity.pdbx_description
1 polymer ?
#
loop_
_entity_poly.entity_id
_entity_poly.type
_entity_poly.pdbx_seq_one_letter_code
_entity_poly.pdbx_strand_id
1 'polypeptide(L)'
;MSSAGDEAAVAALRTTGRPRTWRVMATNGVTVSWYLPPWAYEDPSRSEVDPHHLPVALVDVELFRYFEDVVDPLVGPGDGLDGDGFVLAYFCAVTCRPFADREVPDAPVHPVLTVQVGSGDETVCHDPAELAALIARLRTHTDYLDQHVHPAFTAIHDDWEVHHRTVAKPPP
;
A
#
# COMPACT_ATOMS: atom_id res chain seq x y z
N MET A 1 3.61 14.36 27.37
CA MET A 1 2.57 15.15 26.68
C MET A 1 2.86 15.11 25.19
N SER A 2 2.41 14.07 24.48
CA SER A 2 2.52 13.98 23.01
C SER A 2 1.38 13.12 22.47
N SER A 3 0.13 13.54 22.75
CA SER A 3 -1.09 12.89 22.25
C SER A 3 -1.67 13.57 21.01
N ALA A 4 -1.05 14.65 20.53
CA ALA A 4 -1.58 15.47 19.43
C ALA A 4 -1.10 15.01 18.04
N GLY A 5 0.04 14.31 17.96
CA GLY A 5 0.56 13.77 16.69
C GLY A 5 -0.19 12.51 16.24
N ASP A 6 -0.50 11.61 17.18
CA ASP A 6 -1.22 10.37 16.89
C ASP A 6 -2.69 10.62 16.52
N GLU A 7 -3.33 11.60 17.17
CA GLU A 7 -4.67 12.03 16.77
C GLU A 7 -4.71 12.64 15.37
N ALA A 8 -3.64 13.30 14.89
CA ALA A 8 -3.61 13.91 13.57
C ALA A 8 -3.47 12.88 12.44
N ALA A 9 -2.67 11.81 12.63
CA ALA A 9 -2.55 10.72 11.65
C ALA A 9 -3.83 9.86 11.60
N VAL A 10 -4.44 9.59 12.76
CA VAL A 10 -5.73 8.91 12.86
C VAL A 10 -6.89 9.81 12.38
N ALA A 11 -6.81 11.12 12.58
CA ALA A 11 -7.78 12.09 12.08
C ALA A 11 -7.65 12.28 10.56
N ALA A 12 -6.44 12.29 10.00
CA ALA A 12 -6.22 12.33 8.56
C ALA A 12 -6.91 11.15 7.87
N LEU A 13 -6.85 9.95 8.48
CA LEU A 13 -7.61 8.77 8.09
C LEU A 13 -9.13 8.89 8.29
N ARG A 14 -9.60 9.67 9.27
CA ARG A 14 -11.02 9.97 9.49
C ARG A 14 -11.55 11.12 8.60
N THR A 15 -10.67 11.93 8.00
CA THR A 15 -11.03 13.09 7.16
C THR A 15 -10.78 12.93 5.67
N THR A 16 -10.26 11.79 5.21
CA THR A 16 -10.09 11.52 3.78
C THR A 16 -11.41 11.13 3.12
N GLY A 17 -12.20 12.13 2.69
CA GLY A 17 -13.21 12.00 1.63
C GLY A 17 -14.48 11.21 1.96
N ARG A 18 -15.62 11.68 1.47
CA ARG A 18 -16.85 10.85 1.40
C ARG A 18 -16.55 9.57 0.60
N PRO A 19 -17.23 8.44 0.86
CA PRO A 19 -17.15 7.26 0.00
C PRO A 19 -17.25 7.67 -1.47
N ARG A 20 -16.19 7.41 -2.24
CA ARG A 20 -16.13 7.75 -3.66
C ARG A 20 -16.45 6.51 -4.49
N THR A 21 -16.69 6.72 -5.77
CA THR A 21 -16.96 5.65 -6.73
C THR A 21 -16.05 5.88 -7.92
N TRP A 22 -15.27 4.88 -8.30
CA TRP A 22 -14.54 4.91 -9.57
C TRP A 22 -15.36 4.22 -10.66
N ARG A 23 -15.09 4.54 -11.93
CA ARG A 23 -15.86 4.03 -13.06
C ARG A 23 -15.00 3.69 -14.27
N VAL A 24 -15.34 2.60 -14.94
CA VAL A 24 -14.82 2.26 -16.27
C VAL A 24 -15.97 2.34 -17.27
N MET A 25 -15.86 3.25 -18.25
CA MET A 25 -16.86 3.47 -19.30
C MET A 25 -16.35 3.00 -20.65
N ALA A 26 -17.08 2.08 -21.27
CA ALA A 26 -16.80 1.59 -22.61
C ALA A 26 -17.45 2.47 -23.69
N THR A 27 -16.89 2.47 -24.91
CA THR A 27 -17.38 3.32 -26.03
C THR A 27 -18.78 2.95 -26.52
N ASN A 28 -19.26 1.73 -26.23
CA ASN A 28 -20.62 1.29 -26.51
C ASN A 28 -21.64 1.71 -25.43
N GLY A 29 -21.22 2.49 -24.43
CA GLY A 29 -22.06 2.97 -23.33
C GLY A 29 -22.14 2.05 -22.11
N VAL A 30 -21.53 0.87 -22.14
CA VAL A 30 -21.43 0.01 -20.95
C VAL A 30 -20.57 0.71 -19.89
N THR A 31 -21.07 0.77 -18.65
CA THR A 31 -20.35 1.39 -17.53
C THR A 31 -20.29 0.42 -16.37
N VAL A 32 -19.10 0.21 -15.84
CA VAL A 32 -18.87 -0.49 -14.57
C VAL A 32 -18.47 0.55 -13.54
N SER A 33 -19.03 0.46 -12.33
CA SER A 33 -18.76 1.39 -11.23
C SER A 33 -18.57 0.62 -9.95
N TRP A 34 -17.63 1.07 -9.12
CA TRP A 34 -17.31 0.40 -7.87
C TRP A 34 -16.85 1.36 -6.79
N TYR A 35 -16.84 0.88 -5.55
CA TYR A 35 -16.32 1.62 -4.41
C TYR A 35 -14.86 2.02 -4.63
N LEU A 36 -14.57 3.32 -4.46
CA LEU A 36 -13.23 3.86 -4.36
C LEU A 36 -12.95 4.16 -2.89
N PRO A 37 -12.14 3.30 -2.22
CA PRO A 37 -11.81 3.52 -0.84
C PRO A 37 -11.07 4.84 -0.63
N PRO A 38 -11.27 5.51 0.51
CA PRO A 38 -10.61 6.77 0.83
C PRO A 38 -9.09 6.62 1.00
N TRP A 39 -8.62 5.40 1.25
CA TRP A 39 -7.20 5.08 1.37
C TRP A 39 -6.51 4.89 0.02
N ALA A 40 -7.26 4.69 -1.08
CA ALA A 40 -6.66 4.51 -2.40
C ALA A 40 -5.99 5.81 -2.85
N TYR A 41 -4.71 5.68 -3.21
CA TYR A 41 -3.85 6.79 -3.63
C TYR A 41 -4.34 7.40 -4.96
N GLU A 42 -4.79 6.56 -5.89
CA GLU A 42 -5.29 6.96 -7.21
C GLU A 42 -6.74 6.51 -7.44
N ASP A 43 -7.44 7.28 -8.27
CA ASP A 43 -8.75 6.90 -8.82
C ASP A 43 -8.53 6.10 -10.12
N PRO A 44 -8.88 4.81 -10.17
CA PRO A 44 -8.64 3.97 -11.35
C PRO A 44 -9.69 4.18 -12.45
N SER A 45 -10.48 5.26 -12.39
CA SER A 45 -11.50 5.54 -13.39
C SER A 45 -10.91 5.68 -14.80
N ARG A 46 -11.57 5.05 -15.78
CA ARG A 46 -11.19 5.09 -17.19
C ARG A 46 -12.42 5.35 -18.06
N SER A 47 -12.25 6.11 -19.13
CA SER A 47 -13.29 6.35 -20.14
C SER A 47 -12.83 5.85 -21.50
N GLU A 48 -13.79 5.67 -22.41
CA GLU A 48 -13.53 5.30 -23.81
C GLU A 48 -12.81 3.96 -23.97
N VAL A 49 -13.04 3.02 -23.05
CA VAL A 49 -12.48 1.67 -23.14
C VAL A 49 -13.16 0.92 -24.29
N ASP A 50 -12.37 0.24 -25.13
CA ASP A 50 -12.92 -0.67 -26.12
C ASP A 50 -13.74 -1.76 -25.41
N PRO A 51 -15.00 -2.02 -25.80
CA PRO A 51 -15.83 -3.06 -25.17
C PRO A 51 -15.16 -4.44 -25.10
N HIS A 52 -14.31 -4.78 -26.08
CA HIS A 52 -13.56 -6.04 -26.08
C HIS A 52 -12.40 -6.06 -25.07
N HIS A 53 -11.93 -4.89 -24.64
CA HIS A 53 -10.90 -4.72 -23.61
C HIS A 53 -11.48 -4.42 -22.23
N LEU A 54 -12.80 -4.29 -22.08
CA LEU A 54 -13.42 -4.00 -20.79
C LEU A 54 -13.04 -5.03 -19.69
N PRO A 55 -13.03 -6.35 -19.95
CA PRO A 55 -12.60 -7.32 -18.94
C PRO A 55 -11.14 -7.12 -18.49
N VAL A 56 -10.24 -6.85 -19.43
CA VAL A 56 -8.81 -6.59 -19.14
C VAL A 56 -8.67 -5.31 -18.33
N ALA A 57 -9.37 -4.24 -18.74
CA ALA A 57 -9.34 -2.96 -18.04
C ALA A 57 -9.84 -3.08 -16.59
N LEU A 58 -10.76 -4.01 -16.30
CA LEU A 58 -11.22 -4.29 -14.93
C LEU A 58 -10.16 -5.08 -14.14
N VAL A 59 -9.57 -6.13 -14.72
CA VAL A 59 -8.50 -6.93 -14.07
C VAL A 59 -7.28 -6.06 -13.72
N ASP A 60 -6.97 -5.06 -14.54
CA ASP A 60 -5.88 -4.10 -14.32
C ASP A 60 -6.18 -3.05 -13.24
N VAL A 61 -7.38 -3.04 -12.65
CA VAL A 61 -7.69 -2.13 -11.55
C VAL A 61 -6.88 -2.54 -10.33
N GLU A 62 -5.97 -1.66 -9.93
CA GLU A 62 -5.17 -1.76 -8.72
C GLU A 62 -5.43 -0.56 -7.83
N LEU A 63 -5.83 -0.83 -6.59
CA LEU A 63 -5.96 0.14 -5.53
C LEU A 63 -4.72 0.00 -4.66
N PHE A 64 -3.99 1.08 -4.44
CA PHE A 64 -2.79 1.05 -3.61
C PHE A 64 -2.71 2.24 -2.67
N ARG A 65 -1.89 2.09 -1.63
CA ARG A 65 -1.49 3.15 -0.71
C ARG A 65 -0.04 2.95 -0.30
N TYR A 66 0.75 4.02 -0.38
CA TYR A 66 2.10 4.05 0.20
C TYR A 66 2.09 4.61 1.62
N PHE A 67 3.02 4.14 2.44
CA PHE A 67 3.37 4.74 3.72
C PHE A 67 4.72 5.44 3.55
N GLU A 68 4.69 6.72 3.16
CA GLU A 68 5.85 7.49 2.70
C GLU A 68 6.80 7.95 3.83
N ASP A 69 6.38 7.86 5.10
CA ASP A 69 7.13 8.46 6.22
C ASP A 69 8.30 7.60 6.74
N VAL A 70 8.66 6.48 6.09
CA VAL A 70 9.87 5.74 6.47
C VAL A 70 11.09 6.30 5.76
N VAL A 71 11.47 7.51 6.17
CA VAL A 71 12.65 8.23 5.67
C VAL A 71 13.81 7.97 6.61
N ASP A 72 14.38 6.78 6.56
CA ASP A 72 15.79 6.66 6.90
C ASP A 72 16.41 5.55 6.05
N PRO A 73 17.13 5.92 4.98
CA PRO A 73 18.05 5.02 4.34
C PRO A 73 19.01 4.46 5.38
N LEU A 74 18.95 3.17 5.70
CA LEU A 74 20.11 2.53 6.31
C LEU A 74 21.17 2.50 5.22
N VAL A 75 22.11 3.45 5.23
CA VAL A 75 23.25 3.42 4.33
C VAL A 75 24.24 2.40 4.87
N GLY A 76 24.28 1.21 4.28
CA GLY A 76 25.35 0.24 4.53
C GLY A 76 26.63 0.66 3.79
N PRO A 77 27.84 0.33 4.29
CA PRO A 77 29.03 0.46 3.46
C PRO A 77 28.83 -0.41 2.21
N GLY A 78 28.89 0.22 1.03
CA GLY A 78 28.83 -0.50 -0.23
C GLY A 78 29.90 -1.59 -0.29
N ASP A 79 29.63 -2.66 -1.02
CA ASP A 79 30.53 -3.78 -1.31
C ASP A 79 31.77 -3.39 -2.15
N GLY A 80 32.10 -2.09 -2.23
CA GLY A 80 33.26 -1.55 -2.91
C GLY A 80 33.20 -1.65 -4.43
N LEU A 81 32.09 -2.11 -5.01
CA LEU A 81 31.92 -2.26 -6.45
C LEU A 81 31.11 -1.12 -7.08
N ASP A 82 30.15 -0.55 -6.35
CA ASP A 82 29.43 0.67 -6.76
C ASP A 82 29.44 1.67 -5.60
N GLY A 83 30.06 2.83 -5.83
CA GLY A 83 30.49 3.79 -4.81
C GLY A 83 29.41 4.56 -4.04
N ASP A 84 28.17 4.07 -3.95
CA ASP A 84 27.08 4.71 -3.23
C ASP A 84 26.48 3.69 -2.25
N GLY A 85 26.53 3.99 -0.95
CA GLY A 85 26.06 3.05 0.07
C GLY A 85 24.58 2.69 -0.12
N PHE A 86 24.27 1.41 0.01
CA PHE A 86 22.93 0.88 -0.21
C PHE A 86 21.96 1.42 0.81
N VAL A 87 20.78 1.82 0.35
CA VAL A 87 19.65 2.30 1.16
C VAL A 87 18.79 1.11 1.56
N LEU A 88 18.74 0.75 2.84
CA LEU A 88 17.66 -0.12 3.35
C LEU A 88 16.37 0.70 3.32
N ALA A 89 15.71 0.69 2.16
CA ALA A 89 14.41 1.27 2.00
C ALA A 89 13.40 0.34 2.67
N TYR A 90 12.81 0.81 3.76
CA TYR A 90 11.62 0.20 4.31
C TYR A 90 10.42 0.67 3.50
N PHE A 91 10.06 -0.13 2.51
CA PHE A 91 8.87 0.12 1.72
C PHE A 91 7.68 -0.56 2.38
N CYS A 92 6.65 0.23 2.67
CA CYS A 92 5.37 -0.26 3.16
C CYS A 92 4.28 0.21 2.20
N ALA A 93 3.52 -0.73 1.65
CA ALA A 93 2.37 -0.41 0.82
C ALA A 93 1.25 -1.40 1.01
N VAL A 94 0.02 -0.91 0.91
CA VAL A 94 -1.16 -1.75 0.77
C VAL A 94 -1.53 -1.81 -0.69
N THR A 95 -1.79 -3.00 -1.22
CA THR A 95 -2.28 -3.22 -2.58
C THR A 95 -3.54 -4.06 -2.58
N CYS A 96 -4.43 -3.83 -3.54
CA CYS A 96 -5.64 -4.60 -3.75
C CYS A 96 -6.06 -4.55 -5.22
N ARG A 97 -6.35 -5.72 -5.81
CA ARG A 97 -6.85 -5.88 -7.17
C ARG A 97 -8.23 -6.57 -7.14
N PRO A 98 -9.33 -5.80 -6.98
CA PRO A 98 -10.66 -6.35 -6.71
C PRO A 98 -11.19 -7.31 -7.79
N PHE A 99 -10.73 -7.14 -9.03
CA PHE A 99 -11.16 -7.92 -10.18
C PHE A 99 -10.05 -8.85 -10.70
N ALA A 100 -8.94 -9.01 -9.98
CA ALA A 100 -7.93 -9.96 -10.38
C ALA A 100 -8.52 -11.36 -10.49
N ASP A 101 -8.02 -12.10 -11.48
CA ASP A 101 -8.38 -13.50 -11.64
C ASP A 101 -7.92 -14.28 -10.41
N ARG A 102 -8.87 -15.01 -9.80
CA ARG A 102 -8.61 -15.83 -8.61
C ARG A 102 -7.73 -17.03 -8.92
N GLU A 103 -7.58 -17.37 -10.20
CA GLU A 103 -6.66 -18.42 -10.66
C GLU A 103 -5.21 -17.94 -10.72
N VAL A 104 -4.96 -16.62 -10.68
CA VAL A 104 -3.61 -16.06 -10.57
C VAL A 104 -3.15 -16.21 -9.11
N PRO A 105 -2.12 -17.04 -8.83
CA PRO A 105 -1.58 -17.18 -7.49
C PRO A 105 -1.12 -15.82 -6.96
N ASP A 106 -1.37 -15.57 -5.67
CA ASP A 106 -0.93 -14.36 -4.94
C ASP A 106 -1.53 -13.03 -5.43
N ALA A 107 -2.55 -13.04 -6.30
CA ALA A 107 -3.26 -11.82 -6.65
C ALA A 107 -4.03 -11.26 -5.43
N PRO A 108 -3.77 -10.01 -5.00
CA PRO A 108 -4.34 -9.45 -3.78
C PRO A 108 -5.79 -9.02 -4.00
N VAL A 109 -6.73 -9.96 -4.11
CA VAL A 109 -8.17 -9.65 -4.27
C VAL A 109 -8.80 -8.99 -3.03
N HIS A 110 -8.06 -8.96 -1.92
CA HIS A 110 -8.32 -8.20 -0.70
C HIS A 110 -7.09 -7.32 -0.42
N PRO A 111 -7.22 -6.24 0.40
CA PRO A 111 -6.07 -5.44 0.80
C PRO A 111 -4.98 -6.30 1.43
N VAL A 112 -3.77 -6.24 0.86
CA VAL A 112 -2.58 -6.92 1.39
C VAL A 112 -1.53 -5.87 1.71
N LEU A 113 -0.96 -5.93 2.91
CA LEU A 113 0.19 -5.13 3.30
C LEU A 113 1.47 -5.83 2.87
N THR A 114 2.27 -5.17 2.04
CA THR A 114 3.64 -5.56 1.72
C THR A 114 4.59 -4.70 2.54
N VAL A 115 5.48 -5.36 3.29
CA VAL A 115 6.58 -4.73 4.02
C VAL A 115 7.88 -5.28 3.46
N GLN A 116 8.68 -4.43 2.83
CA GLN A 116 10.03 -4.77 2.40
C GLN A 116 11.03 -4.34 3.48
N VAL A 117 11.88 -5.29 3.88
CA VAL A 117 12.95 -5.07 4.86
C VAL A 117 14.29 -5.32 4.18
N GLY A 118 14.93 -4.25 3.69
CA GLY A 118 16.26 -4.30 3.07
C GLY A 118 16.31 -4.78 1.62
N SER A 119 17.52 -4.69 1.04
CA SER A 119 17.84 -5.06 -0.34
C SER A 119 18.31 -6.52 -0.51
N GLY A 120 18.33 -7.32 0.56
CA GLY A 120 18.85 -8.69 0.52
C GLY A 120 20.33 -8.82 0.89
N ASP A 121 20.99 -7.72 1.22
CA ASP A 121 22.42 -7.67 1.60
C ASP A 121 22.65 -7.73 3.11
N GLU A 122 23.85 -8.15 3.51
CA GLU A 122 24.28 -8.17 4.91
C GLU A 122 24.68 -6.77 5.40
N THR A 123 24.23 -6.39 6.60
CA THR A 123 24.73 -5.18 7.27
C THR A 123 25.90 -5.54 8.19
N VAL A 124 27.09 -4.99 7.92
CA VAL A 124 28.29 -5.19 8.75
C VAL A 124 28.45 -4.02 9.72
N CYS A 125 28.72 -4.31 11.00
CA CYS A 125 29.09 -3.33 12.02
C CYS A 125 30.54 -3.58 12.45
N HIS A 126 31.40 -2.56 12.36
CA HIS A 126 32.82 -2.62 12.69
C HIS A 126 33.11 -2.25 14.15
N ASP A 127 32.18 -1.56 14.81
CA ASP A 127 32.31 -1.19 16.22
C ASP A 127 30.97 -1.21 17.00
N PRO A 128 31.01 -1.15 18.34
CA PRO A 128 29.79 -1.16 19.15
C PRO A 128 28.86 0.05 18.94
N ALA A 129 29.36 1.20 18.51
CA ALA A 129 28.54 2.38 18.25
C ALA A 129 27.73 2.22 16.97
N GLU A 130 28.31 1.63 15.92
CA GLU A 130 27.59 1.26 14.69
C GLU A 130 26.45 0.28 14.98
N LEU A 131 26.71 -0.75 15.81
CA LEU A 131 25.66 -1.68 16.24
C LEU A 131 24.54 -0.98 17.02
N ALA A 132 24.90 -0.07 17.93
CA ALA A 132 23.90 0.69 18.69
C ALA A 132 23.03 1.57 17.77
N ALA A 133 23.63 2.19 16.75
CA ALA A 133 22.90 2.98 15.75
C ALA A 133 21.95 2.12 14.90
N LEU A 134 22.40 0.93 14.47
CA LEU A 134 21.55 -0.03 13.77
C LEU A 134 20.34 -0.43 14.64
N ILE A 135 20.57 -0.82 15.89
CA ILE A 135 19.50 -1.20 16.83
C ILE A 135 18.51 -0.06 17.03
N ALA A 136 18.98 1.19 17.16
CA ALA A 136 18.11 2.35 17.31
C ALA A 136 17.20 2.54 16.09
N ARG A 137 17.74 2.42 14.87
CA ARG A 137 16.96 2.53 13.62
C ARG A 137 15.92 1.42 13.46
N LEU A 138 16.30 0.17 13.77
CA LEU A 138 15.37 -0.97 13.77
C LEU A 138 14.20 -0.75 14.74
N ARG A 139 14.46 -0.15 15.91
CA ARG A 139 13.42 0.21 16.87
C ARG A 139 12.51 1.31 16.33
N THR A 140 13.06 2.40 15.81
CA THR A 140 12.27 3.47 15.17
C THR A 140 11.35 2.92 14.09
N HIS A 141 11.84 2.00 13.26
CA HIS A 141 11.02 1.37 12.23
C HIS A 141 9.90 0.49 12.83
N THR A 142 10.22 -0.30 13.84
CA THR A 142 9.23 -1.13 14.55
C THR A 142 8.16 -0.27 15.21
N ASP A 143 8.56 0.83 15.84
CA ASP A 143 7.66 1.81 16.45
C ASP A 143 6.74 2.44 15.39
N TYR A 144 7.27 2.77 14.21
CA TYR A 144 6.47 3.29 13.11
C TYR A 144 5.44 2.26 12.58
N LEU A 145 5.87 1.01 12.42
CA LEU A 145 4.97 -0.08 12.03
C LEU A 145 3.82 -0.23 13.03
N ASP A 146 4.10 -0.18 14.33
CA ASP A 146 3.10 -0.35 15.38
C ASP A 146 2.19 0.87 15.55
N GLN A 147 2.75 2.07 15.52
CA GLN A 147 2.02 3.31 15.81
C GLN A 147 1.22 3.84 14.61
N HIS A 148 1.67 3.55 13.39
CA HIS A 148 1.09 4.14 12.18
C HIS A 148 0.57 3.09 11.19
N VAL A 149 1.42 2.14 10.78
CA VAL A 149 1.06 1.20 9.70
C VAL A 149 0.01 0.20 10.16
N HIS A 150 0.18 -0.40 11.34
CA HIS A 150 -0.72 -1.41 11.87
C HIS A 150 -2.15 -0.84 12.08
N PRO A 151 -2.36 0.28 12.79
CA PRO A 151 -3.70 0.88 12.92
C PRO A 151 -4.32 1.27 11.58
N ALA A 152 -3.53 1.83 10.66
CA ALA A 152 -4.01 2.20 9.34
C ALA A 152 -4.43 0.98 8.52
N PHE A 153 -3.64 -0.10 8.55
CA PHE A 153 -3.95 -1.35 7.84
C PHE A 153 -5.20 -2.02 8.41
N THR A 154 -5.37 -2.03 9.74
CA THR A 154 -6.62 -2.49 10.37
C THR A 154 -7.82 -1.69 9.87
N ALA A 155 -7.72 -0.35 9.85
CA ALA A 155 -8.80 0.51 9.36
C ALA A 155 -9.13 0.27 7.87
N ILE A 156 -8.11 0.02 7.05
CA ILE A 156 -8.28 -0.35 5.63
C ILE A 156 -9.04 -1.67 5.49
N HIS A 157 -8.70 -2.67 6.30
CA HIS A 157 -9.40 -3.95 6.30
C HIS A 157 -10.85 -3.84 6.75
N ASP A 158 -11.11 -3.08 7.82
CA ASP A 158 -12.46 -2.85 8.32
C ASP A 158 -13.33 -2.12 7.28
N ASP A 159 -12.77 -1.10 6.63
CA ASP A 159 -13.43 -0.37 5.54
C ASP A 159 -13.75 -1.30 4.35
N TRP A 160 -12.79 -2.14 3.97
CA TRP A 160 -12.97 -3.11 2.89
C TRP A 160 -14.10 -4.09 3.20
N GLU A 161 -14.10 -4.69 4.38
CA GLU A 161 -15.12 -5.67 4.80
C GLU A 161 -16.54 -5.08 4.80
N VAL A 162 -16.70 -3.81 5.20
CA VAL A 162 -18.01 -3.13 5.18
C VAL A 162 -18.56 -2.97 3.77
N HIS A 163 -17.70 -2.64 2.79
CA HIS A 163 -18.14 -2.28 1.44
C HIS A 163 -18.12 -3.46 0.46
N HIS A 164 -17.25 -4.45 0.67
CA HIS A 164 -17.08 -5.59 -0.25
C HIS A 164 -17.92 -6.82 0.06
N ARG A 165 -18.54 -6.93 1.24
CA ARG A 165 -19.52 -8.00 1.54
C ARG A 165 -20.79 -7.92 0.69
N THR A 166 -21.02 -6.78 0.03
CA THR A 166 -22.26 -6.49 -0.70
C THR A 166 -22.24 -6.89 -2.16
N VAL A 167 -21.08 -7.27 -2.73
CA VAL A 167 -21.03 -7.58 -4.17
C VAL A 167 -21.08 -9.07 -4.43
N ALA A 168 -22.30 -9.53 -4.70
CA ALA A 168 -22.54 -10.81 -5.33
C ALA A 168 -21.72 -10.92 -6.63
N LYS A 169 -21.06 -12.08 -6.77
CA LYS A 169 -20.36 -12.59 -7.96
C LYS A 169 -20.96 -12.03 -9.27
N PRO A 170 -20.18 -11.40 -10.17
CA PRO A 170 -20.67 -11.10 -11.51
C PRO A 170 -21.12 -12.41 -12.16
N PRO A 171 -22.27 -12.45 -12.84
CA PRO A 171 -22.69 -13.65 -13.55
C PRO A 171 -21.63 -14.04 -14.59
N PRO A 172 -21.49 -15.34 -14.88
CA PRO A 172 -20.51 -15.86 -15.83
C PRO A 172 -20.69 -15.30 -17.24
#